data_AF-A0A2Z3R424-F1
#
_entry.id   AF-A0A2Z3R424-F1
#
_cell.length_a   1.000
_cell.length_b   1.000
_cell.length_c   1.000
_cell.angle_alpha   90.00
_cell.angle_beta   90.00
_cell.angle_gamma   90.00
#
_symmetry.space_group_name_H-M   'P 1'
#
loop_
_entity.id
_entity.type
_entity.pdbx_description
1 polymer ?
#
loop_
_entity_poly.entity_id
_entity_poly.type
_entity_poly.pdbx_seq_one_letter_code
_entity_poly.pdbx_strand_id
1 'polypeptide(L)'
;MEPEKHNRYLAYHDTATGLANRALFNDRLEYALVQTERHSWSLALMFIDIDKFKLINDTYGHETGDRVLRSVGHALQLCAREEDTVSRIGGDEF
;
A
#
# COMPACT_ATOMS: atom_id res chain seq x y z
N MET A 1 -4.49 5.67 -25.30
CA MET A 1 -3.84 5.12 -24.09
C MET A 1 -4.28 3.67 -23.99
N GLU A 2 -3.35 2.74 -24.18
CA GLU A 2 -3.64 1.33 -24.47
C GLU A 2 -4.20 0.55 -23.27
N PRO A 3 -5.25 -0.27 -23.46
CA PRO A 3 -5.90 -1.06 -22.41
C PRO A 3 -4.94 -1.99 -21.64
N GLU A 4 -3.84 -2.40 -22.25
CA GLU A 4 -2.81 -3.23 -21.60
C GLU A 4 -2.12 -2.52 -20.43
N LYS A 5 -1.88 -1.20 -20.53
CA LYS A 5 -1.26 -0.42 -19.44
C LYS A 5 -2.18 -0.29 -18.23
N HIS A 6 -3.48 -0.16 -18.49
CA HIS A 6 -4.49 -0.07 -17.43
C HIS A 6 -4.64 -1.40 -16.69
N ASN A 7 -4.70 -2.52 -17.42
CA ASN A 7 -4.74 -3.85 -16.81
C ASN A 7 -3.50 -4.12 -15.96
N ARG A 8 -2.31 -3.74 -16.46
CA ARG A 8 -1.08 -3.91 -15.67
C ARG A 8 -1.08 -3.04 -14.41
N TYR A 9 -1.58 -1.81 -14.49
CA TYR A 9 -1.72 -0.96 -13.31
C TYR A 9 -2.63 -1.60 -12.25
N LEU A 10 -3.82 -2.06 -12.65
CA LEU A 10 -4.76 -2.72 -11.73
C LEU A 10 -4.23 -4.04 -11.15
N ALA A 11 -3.34 -4.74 -11.86
CA ALA A 11 -2.71 -5.95 -11.35
C ALA A 11 -1.76 -5.70 -10.18
N TYR A 12 -1.21 -4.48 -10.06
CA TYR A 12 -0.17 -4.12 -9.10
C TYR A 12 -0.56 -3.01 -8.13
N HIS A 13 -1.73 -2.39 -8.31
CA HIS A 13 -2.21 -1.30 -7.47
C HIS A 13 -3.58 -1.59 -6.86
N ASP A 14 -3.77 -1.15 -5.61
CA ASP A 14 -5.07 -1.17 -4.93
C ASP A 14 -5.99 -0.12 -5.57
N THR A 15 -7.23 -0.51 -5.88
CA THR A 15 -8.14 0.36 -6.64
C THR A 15 -8.74 1.47 -5.78
N ALA A 16 -8.86 1.27 -4.47
CA ALA A 16 -9.43 2.28 -3.59
C ALA A 16 -8.43 3.39 -3.27
N THR A 17 -7.16 3.04 -3.04
CA THR A 17 -6.10 3.97 -2.60
C THR A 17 -5.12 4.37 -3.71
N GLY A 18 -4.97 3.56 -4.76
CA GLY A 18 -3.94 3.75 -5.79
C GLY A 18 -2.53 3.30 -5.37
N LEU A 19 -2.35 2.86 -4.12
CA LEU A 19 -1.08 2.38 -3.59
C LEU A 19 -0.65 1.06 -4.23
N ALA A 20 0.60 0.66 -4.01
CA ALA A 20 1.02 -0.70 -4.30
C ALA A 20 0.10 -1.70 -3.59
N ASN A 21 -0.31 -2.75 -4.30
CA ASN A 21 -1.02 -3.86 -3.68
C ASN A 21 -0.03 -4.90 -3.14
N ARG A 22 -0.56 -5.96 -2.50
CA ARG A 22 0.24 -7.07 -1.97
C ARG A 22 1.20 -7.69 -3.00
N ALA A 23 0.81 -7.79 -4.28
CA ALA A 23 1.68 -8.37 -5.31
C ALA A 23 2.89 -7.47 -5.58
N LEU A 24 2.67 -6.17 -5.77
CA LEU A 24 3.77 -5.21 -5.98
C LEU A 24 4.64 -5.04 -4.73
N PHE A 25 4.04 -5.10 -3.54
CA PHE A 25 4.78 -5.10 -2.28
C PHE A 25 5.76 -6.26 -2.20
N ASN A 26 5.31 -7.48 -2.47
CA ASN A 26 6.16 -8.67 -2.42
C ASN A 26 7.32 -8.60 -3.42
N ASP A 27 7.04 -8.16 -4.65
CA ASP A 27 8.05 -7.96 -5.70
C ASP A 27 9.13 -6.96 -5.25
N ARG A 28 8.71 -5.81 -4.69
CA ARG A 28 9.64 -4.79 -4.19
C ARG A 28 10.40 -5.23 -2.94
N LEU A 29 9.77 -5.99 -2.05
CA LEU A 29 10.43 -6.53 -0.86
C LEU A 29 11.51 -7.53 -1.24
N GLU A 30 11.23 -8.44 -2.18
CA GLU A 30 12.22 -9.39 -2.69
C GLU A 30 13.41 -8.66 -3.30
N TYR A 31 13.16 -7.63 -4.12
CA TYR A 31 14.21 -6.79 -4.66
C TYR A 31 15.04 -6.08 -3.57
N ALA A 32 14.38 -5.49 -2.58
CA ALA A 32 15.04 -4.77 -1.49
C ALA A 32 15.93 -5.68 -0.64
N LEU A 33 15.51 -6.92 -0.36
CA LEU A 33 16.31 -7.92 0.33
C LEU A 33 17.57 -8.28 -0.46
N VAL A 34 17.48 -8.43 -1.78
CA VAL A 34 18.67 -8.65 -2.62
C VAL A 34 19.61 -7.44 -2.58
N GLN A 35 19.07 -6.21 -2.54
CA GLN A 35 19.89 -5.01 -2.43
C GLN A 35 20.61 -4.90 -1.08
N THR A 36 19.96 -5.28 0.03
CA THR A 36 20.60 -5.23 1.35
C THR A 36 21.76 -6.21 1.44
N GLU A 37 21.61 -7.43 0.92
CA GLU A 37 22.69 -8.41 0.85
C GLU A 37 23.86 -7.89 0.01
N ARG A 38 23.57 -7.30 -1.16
CA ARG A 38 24.62 -6.85 -2.10
C ARG A 38 25.42 -5.64 -1.60
N HIS A 39 24.78 -4.70 -0.89
CA HIS A 39 25.43 -3.45 -0.47
C HIS A 39 25.65 -3.33 1.03
N SER A 40 25.32 -4.36 1.81
CA SER A 40 25.35 -4.33 3.27
C SER A 40 24.49 -3.19 3.86
N TRP A 41 23.34 -2.93 3.24
CA TRP A 41 22.38 -1.93 3.72
C TRP A 41 21.42 -2.53 4.73
N SER A 42 20.85 -1.68 5.58
CA SER A 42 19.74 -2.05 6.46
C SER A 42 18.41 -1.76 5.78
N LEU A 43 17.47 -2.70 5.89
CA LEU A 43 16.07 -2.53 5.50
C LEU A 43 15.21 -2.50 6.75
N ALA A 44 14.24 -1.59 6.79
CA ALA A 44 13.19 -1.56 7.79
C ALA A 44 11.85 -1.87 7.10
N LEU A 45 11.00 -2.62 7.79
CA LEU A 45 9.62 -2.88 7.39
C LEU A 45 8.70 -2.41 8.52
N MET A 46 7.68 -1.65 8.16
CA MET A 46 6.62 -1.21 9.08
C MET A 46 5.30 -1.78 8.59
N PHE A 47 4.52 -2.33 9.51
CA PHE A 47 3.19 -2.86 9.26
C PHE A 47 2.20 -2.06 10.10
N ILE A 48 1.13 -1.59 9.49
CA ILE A 48 0.14 -0.72 10.15
C ILE A 48 -1.26 -1.30 9.94
N ASP A 49 -2.04 -1.37 11.01
CA ASP A 49 -3.46 -1.75 11.01
C ASP A 49 -4.30 -0.58 11.51
N ILE A 50 -5.42 -0.26 10.85
CA ILE A 50 -6.31 0.82 11.28
C ILE A 50 -7.25 0.31 12.39
N ASP A 51 -7.02 0.79 13.61
CA ASP A 51 -7.85 0.46 14.76
C ASP A 51 -9.35 0.66 14.51
N LYS A 52 -10.12 -0.41 14.75
CA LYS A 52 -11.60 -0.41 14.69
C LYS A 52 -12.16 0.02 13.32
N PHE A 53 -11.45 -0.21 12.22
CA PHE A 53 -11.92 0.15 10.89
C PHE A 53 -13.29 -0.47 10.55
N LYS A 54 -13.55 -1.70 10.99
CA LYS A 54 -14.87 -2.34 10.84
C LYS A 54 -16.00 -1.52 11.47
N LEU A 55 -15.78 -0.93 12.65
CA LEU A 55 -16.78 -0.07 13.30
C LEU A 55 -17.11 1.16 12.45
N ILE A 56 -16.12 1.73 11.75
CA ILE A 56 -16.33 2.85 10.83
C ILE A 56 -17.23 2.40 9.68
N ASN A 57 -16.95 1.24 9.07
CA ASN A 57 -17.80 0.70 8.00
C ASN A 57 -19.22 0.41 8.47
N ASP A 58 -19.37 -0.23 9.64
CA ASP A 58 -20.67 -0.61 10.19
C ASP A 58 -21.51 0.63 10.59
N THR A 59 -20.85 1.72 11.01
CA THR A 59 -21.54 2.95 11.47
C THR A 59 -21.81 3.95 10.35
N TYR A 60 -20.87 4.10 9.41
CA TYR A 60 -20.87 5.17 8.41
C TYR A 60 -20.86 4.67 6.95
N GLY A 61 -20.91 3.36 6.75
CA GLY A 61 -20.90 2.72 5.43
C GLY A 61 -19.51 2.62 4.79
N HIS A 62 -19.40 1.70 3.83
CA HIS A 62 -18.15 1.40 3.12
C HIS A 62 -17.57 2.59 2.36
N GLU A 63 -18.40 3.48 1.83
CA GLU A 63 -17.90 4.69 1.14
C GLU A 63 -17.09 5.59 2.07
N THR A 64 -17.51 5.71 3.34
CA THR A 64 -16.77 6.44 4.36
C THR A 64 -15.48 5.70 4.71
N GLY A 65 -15.53 4.37 4.84
CA GLY A 65 -14.33 3.54 5.02
C GLY A 65 -13.29 3.76 3.92
N ASP A 66 -13.71 3.76 2.65
CA ASP A 66 -12.82 4.04 1.51
C ASP A 66 -12.17 5.42 1.60
N ARG A 67 -12.91 6.45 2.05
CA ARG A 67 -12.35 7.79 2.27
C ARG A 67 -11.31 7.80 3.39
N VAL A 68 -11.52 7.04 4.45
CA VAL A 68 -10.55 6.86 5.54
C VAL A 68 -9.28 6.18 5.00
N LEU A 69 -9.43 5.08 4.26
CA LEU A 69 -8.29 4.36 3.67
C LEU A 69 -7.46 5.25 2.73
N ARG A 70 -8.12 6.03 1.86
CA ARG A 70 -7.42 7.02 1.01
C ARG A 70 -6.67 8.07 1.82
N SER A 71 -7.28 8.56 2.90
CA SER A 71 -6.67 9.59 3.73
C SER A 71 -5.46 9.06 4.50
N VAL A 72 -5.55 7.84 5.04
CA VAL A 72 -4.42 7.15 5.68
C VAL A 72 -3.31 6.88 4.67
N GLY A 73 -3.65 6.31 3.50
CA GLY A 73 -2.67 6.05 2.45
C GLY A 73 -1.92 7.31 2.02
N HIS A 74 -2.64 8.42 1.83
CA HIS A 74 -2.03 9.71 1.51
C HIS A 74 -1.13 10.23 2.64
N ALA A 75 -1.55 10.11 3.90
CA ALA A 75 -0.73 10.51 5.04
C ALA A 75 0.57 9.68 5.14
N LEU A 76 0.50 8.36 4.89
CA LEU A 76 1.68 7.50 4.84
C LEU A 76 2.63 7.89 3.71
N GLN A 77 2.11 8.19 2.52
CA GLN A 77 2.93 8.65 1.40
C GLN A 77 3.65 9.98 1.68
N LEU A 78 3.00 10.91 2.41
CA LEU A 78 3.63 12.17 2.79
C LEU A 78 4.76 12.00 3.83
N CYS A 79 4.69 10.97 4.65
CA CYS A 79 5.73 10.64 5.62
C CYS A 79 6.86 9.80 5.04
N ALA A 80 6.59 9.08 3.94
CA ALA A 80 7.54 8.23 3.25
C ALA A 80 8.48 9.04 2.35
N ARG A 81 9.70 8.56 2.15
CA ARG A 81 10.62 9.12 1.15
C ARG A 81 10.25 8.64 -0.24
N GLU A 82 10.84 9.24 -1.28
CA GLU A 82 10.56 8.88 -2.67
C GLU A 82 10.97 7.43 -2.99
N GLU A 83 12.05 6.94 -2.36
CA GLU A 83 12.53 5.56 -2.50
C GLU A 83 11.73 4.53 -1.70
N ASP A 84 10.92 4.97 -0.74
CA ASP A 84 10.14 4.08 0.12
C ASP A 84 8.89 3.55 -0.61
N THR A 85 8.41 2.39 -0.19
CA THR A 85 7.20 1.79 -0.74
C THR A 85 6.09 1.81 0.31
N VAL A 86 5.02 2.54 0.02
CA VAL A 86 3.76 2.46 0.75
C VAL A 86 2.81 1.52 0.00
N SER A 87 2.30 0.52 0.71
CA SER A 87 1.41 -0.51 0.16
C SER A 87 0.13 -0.56 0.96
N ARG A 88 -0.93 -1.10 0.34
CA ARG A 88 -2.09 -1.63 1.05
C ARG A 88 -2.17 -3.13 0.76
N ILE A 89 -1.97 -3.94 1.79
CA ILE A 89 -1.82 -5.39 1.65
C ILE A 89 -3.10 -6.18 1.99
N GLY A 90 -4.07 -5.52 2.62
CA GLY A 90 -5.31 -6.10 3.14
C GLY A 90 -6.43 -5.07 3.23
N GLY A 91 -7.42 -5.34 4.09
CA GLY A 91 -8.58 -4.46 4.27
C GLY A 91 -8.18 -3.10 4.82
N ASP A 92 -7.70 -3.09 6.05
CA ASP A 92 -7.22 -1.96 6.84
C ASP A 92 -5.69 -1.99 7.08
N GLU A 93 -5.03 -2.99 6.48
CA GLU A 93 -3.61 -3.26 6.63
C GLU A 93 -2.77 -2.57 5.54
N PHE A 94 -1.75 -1.84 5.96
CA PHE A 94 -0.76 -1.16 5.12
C PHE A 94 0.64 -1.72 5.35
#